data_AF-W1Y4A4-F1
#
_entry.id   AF-W1Y4A4-F1
#
_cell.length_a   1.000
_cell.length_b   1.000
_cell.length_c   1.000
_cell.angle_alpha   90.00
_cell.angle_beta   90.00
_cell.angle_gamma   90.00
#
_symmetry.space_group_name_H-M   'P 1'
#
loop_
_entity.id
_entity.type
_entity.pdbx_description
1 polymer ?
#
loop_
_entity_poly.entity_id
_entity_poly.type
_entity_poly.pdbx_seq_one_letter_code
_entity_poly.pdbx_strand_id
1 'polypeptide(L)'
;GEDWISLDMHGKRPKAVNVRTAPHPAFPTDMQAQFTLLNLVAEGTGFITETVFENRFMHVPELSRMGAHAEIESNTVICHGVEKLSGAQVMATDLRASA
;
A
#
# COMPACT_ATOMS: atom_id res chain seq x y z
N GLY A 1 -16.77 -18.26 2.19
CA GLY A 1 -17.84 -19.11 1.66
C GLY A 1 -18.05 -18.79 0.19
N GLU A 2 -19.16 -19.19 -0.38
CA GLU A 2 -19.48 -18.89 -1.79
C GLU A 2 -19.71 -17.39 -2.04
N ASP A 3 -20.11 -16.65 -1.01
CA ASP A 3 -20.52 -15.24 -1.06
C ASP A 3 -19.94 -14.38 0.08
N TRP A 4 -19.01 -14.93 0.88
CA TRP A 4 -18.41 -14.24 2.03
C TRP A 4 -16.91 -14.50 2.15
N ILE A 5 -16.20 -13.54 2.74
CA ILE A 5 -14.78 -13.63 3.07
C ILE A 5 -14.63 -13.37 4.58
N SER A 6 -13.86 -14.20 5.27
CA SER A 6 -13.40 -13.97 6.64
C SER A 6 -11.88 -14.04 6.65
N LEU A 7 -11.25 -13.12 7.37
CA LEU A 7 -9.80 -13.02 7.50
C LEU A 7 -9.46 -12.79 8.97
N ASP A 8 -8.54 -13.59 9.50
CA ASP A 8 -7.97 -13.43 10.83
C ASP A 8 -6.44 -13.46 10.73
N MET A 9 -5.79 -12.40 11.20
CA MET A 9 -4.33 -12.29 11.26
C MET A 9 -3.75 -13.02 12.48
N HIS A 10 -4.58 -13.53 13.38
CA HIS A 10 -4.22 -14.18 14.63
C HIS A 10 -3.28 -13.32 15.50
N GLY A 11 -3.49 -12.00 15.48
CA GLY A 11 -2.65 -11.02 16.17
C GLY A 11 -1.23 -10.88 15.61
N LYS A 12 -0.93 -11.48 14.46
CA LYS A 12 0.40 -11.42 13.83
C LYS A 12 0.54 -10.18 12.96
N ARG A 13 1.75 -9.62 12.95
CA ARG A 13 2.13 -8.59 12.00
C ARG A 13 2.10 -9.16 10.57
N PRO A 14 1.58 -8.42 9.57
CA PRO A 14 1.62 -8.87 8.18
C PRO A 14 3.06 -9.01 7.69
N LYS A 15 3.26 -9.85 6.68
CA LYS A 15 4.54 -9.94 5.95
C LYS A 15 4.45 -9.10 4.70
N ALA A 16 5.53 -8.40 4.35
CA ALA A 16 5.56 -7.58 3.16
C ALA A 16 5.38 -8.45 1.91
N VAL A 17 4.65 -7.92 0.92
CA VAL A 17 4.36 -8.60 -0.34
C VAL A 17 4.76 -7.76 -1.54
N ASN A 18 5.03 -8.43 -2.66
CA ASN A 18 5.27 -7.77 -3.93
C ASN A 18 3.99 -7.78 -4.75
N VAL A 19 3.58 -6.62 -5.21
CA VAL A 19 2.36 -6.42 -6.00
C VAL A 19 2.75 -5.75 -7.30
N ARG A 20 2.17 -6.24 -8.40
CA ARG A 20 2.23 -5.59 -9.71
C ARG A 20 0.83 -5.47 -10.26
N THR A 21 0.40 -4.24 -10.53
CA THR A 21 -0.93 -3.99 -11.10
C THR A 21 -0.95 -4.37 -12.58
N ALA A 22 -2.11 -4.78 -13.08
CA ALA A 22 -2.37 -5.01 -14.50
C ALA A 22 -3.89 -5.07 -14.75
N PRO A 23 -4.36 -5.01 -16.01
CA PRO A 23 -5.78 -5.18 -16.33
C PRO A 23 -6.36 -6.48 -15.76
N HIS A 24 -7.67 -6.48 -15.50
CA HIS A 24 -8.39 -7.67 -15.01
C HIS A 24 -8.10 -8.90 -15.88
N PRO A 25 -7.80 -10.09 -15.30
CA PRO A 25 -8.03 -10.50 -13.91
C PRO A 25 -6.83 -10.32 -12.95
N ALA A 26 -5.79 -9.59 -13.36
CA ALA A 26 -4.62 -9.36 -12.50
C ALA A 26 -4.93 -8.40 -11.33
N PHE A 27 -3.90 -8.07 -10.54
CA PHE A 27 -4.06 -7.22 -9.37
C PHE A 27 -4.56 -5.81 -9.78
N PRO A 28 -5.69 -5.34 -9.23
CA PRO A 28 -6.29 -4.09 -9.65
C PRO A 28 -5.52 -2.89 -9.09
N THR A 29 -5.29 -1.90 -9.95
CA THR A 29 -4.71 -0.59 -9.59
C THR A 29 -5.48 0.14 -8.49
N ASP A 30 -6.78 -0.12 -8.32
CA ASP A 30 -7.59 0.48 -7.25
C ASP A 30 -7.30 -0.09 -5.85
N MET A 31 -6.54 -1.17 -5.75
CA MET A 31 -6.15 -1.82 -4.48
C MET A 31 -4.68 -1.57 -4.10
N GLN A 32 -3.89 -0.94 -4.97
CA GLN A 32 -2.45 -0.78 -4.73
C GLN A 32 -2.16 0.08 -3.50
N ALA A 33 -2.91 1.17 -3.28
CA ALA A 33 -2.64 2.12 -2.20
C ALA A 33 -2.85 1.49 -0.82
N GLN A 34 -3.90 0.67 -0.70
CA GLN A 34 -4.22 -0.10 0.50
C GLN A 34 -3.12 -1.12 0.80
N PHE A 35 -2.54 -1.74 -0.23
CA PHE A 35 -1.42 -2.67 -0.07
C PHE A 35 -0.08 -1.96 0.20
N THR A 36 0.12 -0.74 -0.32
CA THR A 36 1.24 0.13 0.06
C THR A 36 1.20 0.40 1.56
N LEU A 37 0.05 0.83 2.10
CA LEU A 37 -0.13 1.03 3.54
C LEU A 37 0.12 -0.25 4.34
N LEU A 38 -0.44 -1.38 3.89
CA LEU A 38 -0.23 -2.67 4.56
C LEU A 38 1.25 -3.05 4.62
N ASN A 39 1.98 -2.88 3.51
CA ASN A 39 3.42 -3.14 3.43
C ASN A 39 4.24 -2.21 4.35
N LEU A 40 3.84 -0.94 4.47
CA LEU A 40 4.51 0.02 5.35
C LEU A 40 4.45 -0.35 6.83
N VAL A 41 3.49 -1.17 7.25
CA VAL A 41 3.42 -1.71 8.63
C VAL A 41 3.74 -3.22 8.70
N ALA A 42 4.09 -3.84 7.59
CA ALA A 42 4.42 -5.27 7.53
C ALA A 42 5.88 -5.54 7.92
N GLU A 43 6.23 -6.80 8.14
CA GLU A 43 7.61 -7.24 8.33
C GLU A 43 8.32 -7.37 6.98
N GLY A 44 9.47 -6.69 6.84
CA GLY A 44 10.34 -6.76 5.67
C GLY A 44 10.18 -5.59 4.70
N THR A 45 10.65 -5.81 3.46
CA THR A 45 10.55 -4.85 2.35
C THR A 45 9.65 -5.43 1.27
N GLY A 46 8.67 -4.65 0.81
CA GLY A 46 7.74 -5.03 -0.25
C GLY A 46 7.77 -4.03 -1.39
N PHE A 47 7.42 -4.48 -2.59
CA PHE A 47 7.47 -3.66 -3.81
C PHE A 47 6.07 -3.55 -4.41
N ILE A 48 5.60 -2.33 -4.68
CA ILE A 48 4.32 -2.06 -5.35
C ILE A 48 4.60 -1.43 -6.70
N THR A 49 4.44 -2.17 -7.79
CA THR A 49 4.67 -1.70 -9.16
C THR A 49 3.33 -1.41 -9.85
N GLU A 50 3.12 -0.16 -10.27
CA GLU A 50 1.93 0.31 -10.96
C GLU A 50 2.17 0.32 -12.49
N THR A 51 1.30 -0.33 -13.27
CA THR A 51 1.44 -0.42 -14.74
C THR A 51 0.22 0.08 -15.52
N VAL A 52 -0.86 0.47 -14.82
CA VAL A 52 -2.13 0.86 -15.43
C VAL A 52 -2.33 2.38 -15.40
N PHE A 53 -1.97 3.04 -14.29
CA PHE A 53 -2.08 4.50 -14.16
C PHE A 53 -0.75 5.14 -13.78
N GLU A 54 -0.25 6.01 -14.64
CA GLU A 54 0.93 6.80 -14.33
C GLU A 54 0.66 7.77 -13.17
N ASN A 55 1.66 8.00 -12.31
CA ASN A 55 1.64 8.97 -11.20
C ASN A 55 0.64 8.71 -10.05
N ARG A 56 0.31 7.44 -9.75
CA ARG A 56 -0.70 7.09 -8.71
C ARG A 56 -0.16 6.94 -7.26
N PHE A 57 1.01 7.50 -6.95
CA PHE A 57 1.62 7.39 -5.61
C PHE A 57 1.46 8.63 -4.73
N MET A 58 0.44 9.46 -4.99
CA MET A 58 0.15 10.69 -4.23
C MET A 58 -0.13 10.45 -2.72
N HIS A 59 -0.47 9.23 -2.33
CA HIS A 59 -0.65 8.84 -0.92
C HIS A 59 0.69 8.66 -0.18
N VAL A 60 1.78 8.34 -0.87
CA VAL A 60 3.07 8.01 -0.24
C VAL A 60 3.64 9.20 0.55
N PRO A 61 3.69 10.44 0.03
CA PRO A 61 4.16 11.58 0.83
C PRO A 61 3.34 11.82 2.10
N GLU A 62 2.03 11.59 2.05
CA GLU A 62 1.15 11.74 3.22
C GLU A 62 1.41 10.66 4.27
N LEU A 63 1.65 9.43 3.82
CA LEU A 63 2.08 8.35 4.71
C LEU A 63 3.49 8.62 5.29
N SER A 64 4.40 9.24 4.54
CA SER A 64 5.71 9.66 5.07
C SER A 64 5.56 10.70 6.19
N ARG A 65 4.56 11.60 6.13
CA ARG A 65 4.24 12.52 7.24
C ARG A 65 3.80 11.76 8.51
N MET A 66 3.24 10.56 8.35
CA MET A 66 2.89 9.63 9.43
C MET A 66 4.06 8.74 9.88
N GLY A 67 5.28 8.98 9.39
CA GLY A 67 6.48 8.21 9.75
C GLY A 67 6.70 6.96 8.91
N ALA A 68 6.01 6.80 7.78
CA ALA A 68 6.28 5.71 6.85
C ALA A 68 7.66 5.87 6.18
N HIS A 69 8.33 4.75 5.93
CA HIS A 69 9.58 4.70 5.18
C HIS A 69 9.35 4.03 3.82
N ALA A 70 9.34 4.82 2.75
CA ALA A 70 9.20 4.34 1.39
C ALA A 70 9.98 5.20 0.39
N GLU A 71 10.35 4.57 -0.72
CA GLU A 71 11.04 5.19 -1.84
C GLU A 71 10.22 4.99 -3.10
N ILE A 72 10.18 5.98 -3.99
CA ILE A 72 9.49 5.89 -5.29
C ILE A 72 10.54 5.86 -6.38
N GLU A 73 10.60 4.77 -7.12
CA GLU A 73 11.44 4.60 -8.29
C GLU A 73 10.56 4.40 -9.53
N SER A 74 10.46 5.44 -10.36
CA SER A 74 9.60 5.45 -11.56
C SER A 74 8.16 5.07 -11.21
N ASN A 75 7.72 3.86 -11.58
CA ASN A 75 6.39 3.33 -11.33
C ASN A 75 6.35 2.30 -10.20
N THR A 76 7.38 2.23 -9.36
CA THR A 76 7.45 1.30 -8.23
C THR A 76 7.64 2.03 -6.91
N VAL A 77 6.86 1.66 -5.89
CA VAL A 77 7.09 2.05 -4.49
C VAL A 77 7.80 0.92 -3.77
N ILE A 78 8.94 1.22 -3.19
CA ILE A 78 9.67 0.34 -2.28
C ILE A 78 9.22 0.68 -0.87
N CYS A 79 8.51 -0.24 -0.22
CA CYS A 79 7.95 -0.06 1.12
C CYS A 79 8.84 -0.75 2.15
N HIS A 80 9.41 0.00 3.08
CA HIS A 80 10.16 -0.54 4.21
C HIS A 80 9.28 -0.56 5.45
N GLY A 81 8.96 -1.77 5.91
CA GLY A 81 8.07 -1.96 7.04
C GLY A 81 8.55 -1.32 8.34
N VAL A 82 7.76 -0.41 8.91
CA VAL A 82 7.98 0.21 10.22
C VAL A 82 7.09 -0.42 11.30
N GLU A 83 7.49 -0.32 12.58
CA GLU A 83 6.73 -0.92 13.69
C GLU A 83 5.32 -0.34 13.81
N LYS A 84 5.18 0.98 13.61
CA LYS A 84 3.90 1.70 13.65
C LYS A 84 4.01 3.03 12.92
N LEU A 85 2.88 3.52 12.45
CA LEU A 85 2.72 4.90 12.00
C LEU A 85 2.26 5.78 13.17
N SER A 86 2.51 7.08 13.06
CA SER A 86 2.04 8.11 13.98
C SER A 86 0.93 8.95 13.33
N GLY A 87 0.00 9.45 14.14
CA GLY A 87 -1.03 10.36 13.65
C GLY A 87 -0.41 11.67 13.16
N ALA A 88 -0.81 12.11 11.97
CA ALA A 88 -0.40 13.39 11.38
C ALA A 88 -1.60 14.02 10.66
N GLN A 89 -1.56 15.35 10.48
CA GLN A 89 -2.48 16.00 9.55
C GLN A 89 -2.06 15.64 8.13
N VAL A 90 -2.97 14.99 7.40
CA VAL A 90 -2.77 14.52 6.03
C VAL A 90 -3.85 15.07 5.11
N MET A 91 -3.53 15.17 3.83
CA MET A 91 -4.42 15.65 2.78
C MET A 91 -4.84 14.51 1.85
N ALA A 92 -6.15 14.28 1.78
CA ALA A 92 -6.76 13.39 0.81
C ALA A 92 -6.71 14.03 -0.60
N THR A 93 -5.85 13.53 -1.49
CA THR A 93 -5.69 14.08 -2.85
C THR A 93 -6.44 13.30 -3.93
N ASP A 94 -6.82 12.05 -3.66
CA ASP A 94 -7.58 11.18 -4.58
C ASP A 94 -8.52 10.25 -3.78
N LEU A 95 -9.73 9.96 -4.29
CA LEU A 95 -10.76 9.17 -3.62
C LEU A 95 -10.30 7.76 -3.22
N ARG A 96 -9.39 7.15 -3.99
CA ARG A 96 -8.83 5.80 -3.76
C ARG A 96 -7.52 5.85 -2.99
N ALA A 97 -6.78 6.95 -3.08
CA ALA A 97 -5.61 7.22 -2.25
C ALA A 97 -5.96 7.50 -0.77
N SER A 98 -7.23 7.84 -0.50
CA SER A 98 -7.71 8.28 0.81
C SER A 98 -8.51 7.23 1.57
N ALA A 99 -8.67 6.02 1.00
CA ALA A 99 -9.46 4.93 1.55
C ALA A 99 -8.60 3.94 2.35
#